data_AF-A0A9P6DM05-F1
#
_entry.id   AF-A0A9P6DM05-F1
#
_cell.length_a   1.000
_cell.length_b   1.000
_cell.length_c   1.000
_cell.angle_alpha   90.00
_cell.angle_beta   90.00
_cell.angle_gamma   90.00
#
_symmetry.space_group_name_H-M   'P 1'
#
loop_
_entity.id
_entity.type
_entity.pdbx_description
1 polymer ?
#
loop_
_entity_poly.entity_id
_entity_poly.type
_entity_poly.pdbx_seq_one_letter_code
_entity_poly.pdbx_strand_id
1 'polypeptide(L)'
;QWDRDVIPALVHPYMAYICLSQQGQSCTDPPPIKCSCNCHGVLKQVTAVYMDHLEYIKLQICPCAPAPLQLVQRGLFPCSPVYPALAVSL
;
A
#
# COMPACT_ATOMS: atom_id res chain seq x y z
N GLN A 1 14.89 -10.58 -1.36
CA GLN A 1 14.37 -11.62 -0.45
C GLN A 1 12.96 -11.20 -0.03
N TRP A 2 12.01 -11.22 -0.98
CA TRP A 2 10.67 -10.66 -0.76
C TRP A 2 9.79 -11.57 0.10
N ASP A 3 10.09 -12.85 0.08
CA ASP A 3 9.46 -13.94 0.82
C ASP A 3 9.64 -13.81 2.33
N ARG A 4 10.80 -13.34 2.79
CA ARG A 4 11.11 -13.21 4.23
C ARG A 4 10.89 -11.82 4.78
N ASP A 5 11.03 -10.79 3.95
CA ASP A 5 11.01 -9.41 4.44
C ASP A 5 9.70 -8.71 4.08
N VAL A 6 9.32 -8.74 2.80
CA VAL A 6 8.18 -7.95 2.31
C VAL A 6 6.86 -8.60 2.70
N ILE A 7 6.62 -9.86 2.33
CA ILE A 7 5.33 -10.52 2.58
C ILE A 7 4.99 -10.52 4.08
N PRO A 8 5.90 -10.93 4.99
CA PRO A 8 5.60 -10.90 6.42
C PRO A 8 5.28 -9.49 6.94
N ALA A 9 5.94 -8.46 6.43
CA ALA A 9 5.68 -7.06 6.82
C ALA A 9 4.28 -6.56 6.39
N LEU A 10 3.62 -7.21 5.43
CA LEU A 10 2.28 -6.84 4.97
C LEU A 10 1.15 -7.43 5.82
N VAL A 11 1.43 -8.46 6.63
CA VAL A 11 0.39 -9.18 7.40
C VAL A 11 -0.32 -8.24 8.37
N HIS A 12 0.43 -7.49 9.17
CA HIS A 12 -0.16 -6.59 10.16
C HIS A 12 -0.97 -5.43 9.52
N PRO A 13 -0.44 -4.71 8.51
CA PRO A 13 -1.21 -3.73 7.75
C PRO A 13 -2.50 -4.30 7.14
N TYR A 14 -2.45 -5.51 6.58
CA TYR A 14 -3.61 -6.17 6.02
C TYR A 14 -4.68 -6.46 7.09
N MET A 15 -4.27 -7.03 8.23
CA MET A 15 -5.19 -7.31 9.33
C MET A 15 -5.80 -6.04 9.92
N ALA A 16 -5.02 -4.95 10.02
CA ALA A 16 -5.53 -3.66 10.43
C ALA A 16 -6.60 -3.13 9.47
N TYR A 17 -6.37 -3.23 8.17
CA TYR A 17 -7.36 -2.86 7.15
C TYR A 17 -8.66 -3.68 7.29
N ILE A 18 -8.55 -5.01 7.39
CA ILE A 18 -9.73 -5.90 7.55
C ILE A 18 -10.51 -5.57 8.84
N CYS A 19 -9.82 -5.27 9.93
CA CYS A 19 -10.47 -4.90 11.19
C CYS A 19 -11.29 -3.62 11.05
N LEU A 20 -10.76 -2.61 10.34
CA LEU A 20 -11.45 -1.35 10.10
C LEU A 20 -12.66 -1.53 9.18
N SER A 21 -12.51 -2.31 8.10
CA SER A 21 -13.60 -2.54 7.14
C SER A 21 -14.77 -3.30 7.77
N GLN A 22 -14.51 -4.28 8.64
CA GLN A 22 -15.54 -5.02 9.39
C GLN A 22 -16.31 -4.14 10.39
N GLN A 23 -15.70 -3.07 10.89
CA GLN A 23 -16.35 -2.10 11.78
C GLN A 23 -17.19 -1.07 11.02
N GLY A 24 -17.34 -1.21 9.70
CA GLY A 24 -18.06 -0.26 8.85
C GLY A 24 -17.37 1.11 8.73
N GLN A 25 -16.12 1.22 9.18
CA GLN A 25 -15.33 2.42 8.95
C GLN A 25 -14.84 2.37 7.50
N SER A 26 -15.27 3.35 6.71
CA SER A 26 -14.69 3.59 5.40
C SER A 26 -13.20 3.83 5.61
N CYS A 27 -12.36 3.03 4.95
CA CYS A 27 -10.94 3.28 4.86
C CYS A 27 -10.74 4.48 3.91
N THR A 28 -11.19 5.66 4.33
CA THR A 28 -10.81 6.93 3.69
C THR A 28 -9.30 7.03 3.68
N ASP A 29 -8.78 7.66 2.61
CA ASP A 29 -7.36 7.74 2.29
C ASP A 29 -6.48 7.71 3.55
N PRO A 30 -5.76 6.58 3.81
CA PRO A 30 -4.89 6.50 4.96
C PRO A 30 -3.94 7.69 4.91
N PRO A 31 -3.67 8.32 6.08
CA PRO A 31 -2.81 9.48 6.14
C PRO A 31 -1.49 9.17 5.42
N PRO A 32 -0.96 10.12 4.63
CA PRO A 32 0.26 9.88 3.86
C PRO A 32 1.35 9.38 4.81
N ILE A 33 1.96 8.23 4.47
CA ILE A 33 3.02 7.67 5.32
C ILE A 33 4.13 8.71 5.40
N LYS A 34 4.27 9.31 6.59
CA LYS A 34 5.40 10.18 6.89
C LYS A 34 6.61 9.29 7.10
N CYS A 35 7.57 9.36 6.17
CA CYS A 35 8.91 8.79 6.38
C CYS A 35 9.43 9.36 7.70
N SER A 36 9.72 8.47 8.65
CA SER A 36 10.39 8.81 9.91
C SER A 36 11.86 9.15 9.70
N CYS A 37 12.37 8.86 8.51
CA CYS A 37 13.67 9.26 8.01
C CYS A 37 13.63 10.66 7.40
N ASN A 38 14.74 11.39 7.42
CA ASN A 38 14.87 12.61 6.61
C ASN A 38 15.28 12.26 5.15
N CYS A 39 14.71 11.19 4.58
CA CYS A 39 15.13 10.69 3.27
C CYS A 39 14.27 11.27 2.15
N HIS A 40 14.91 11.60 1.02
CA HIS A 40 14.21 12.01 -0.18
C HIS A 40 13.56 10.78 -0.80
N GLY A 41 12.23 10.68 -0.68
CA GLY A 41 11.46 9.61 -1.31
C GLY A 41 11.43 9.75 -2.83
N VAL A 42 11.24 8.63 -3.52
CA VAL A 42 11.02 8.60 -4.97
C VAL A 42 9.52 8.56 -5.23
N LEU A 43 9.03 9.39 -6.14
CA LEU A 43 7.65 9.30 -6.61
C LEU A 43 7.50 8.09 -7.54
N LYS A 44 6.51 7.24 -7.26
CA LYS A 44 6.13 6.09 -8.08
C LYS A 44 4.65 6.14 -8.38
N GLN A 45 4.31 5.87 -9.63
CA GLN A 45 2.94 5.72 -10.07
C GLN A 45 2.58 4.23 -10.09
N VAL A 46 1.41 3.90 -9.56
CA VAL A 46 0.83 2.56 -9.55
C VAL A 46 -0.58 2.66 -10.12
N THR A 47 -0.96 1.76 -11.02
CA THR A 47 -2.35 1.67 -11.46
C THR A 47 -3.13 0.80 -10.46
N ALA A 48 -4.13 1.38 -9.82
CA ALA A 48 -5.10 0.67 -9.02
C ALA A 48 -6.23 0.16 -9.91
N VAL A 49 -6.58 -1.11 -9.70
CA VAL A 49 -7.68 -1.79 -10.38
C VAL A 49 -8.80 -1.98 -9.36
N TYR A 50 -9.87 -1.20 -9.52
CA TYR A 50 -11.12 -1.40 -8.79
C TYR A 50 -12.08 -2.23 -9.64
N MET A 51 -13.20 -2.66 -9.04
CA MET A 51 -14.19 -3.48 -9.75
C MET A 51 -14.90 -2.73 -10.89
N ASP A 52 -15.00 -1.41 -10.79
CA ASP A 52 -15.75 -0.54 -11.68
C ASP A 52 -14.87 0.43 -12.50
N HIS A 53 -13.63 0.68 -12.07
CA HIS A 53 -12.72 1.61 -12.74
C HIS A 53 -11.23 1.34 -12.48
N LEU A 54 -10.38 2.07 -13.20
CA LEU A 54 -8.94 2.12 -12.99
C LEU A 54 -8.53 3.51 -12.51
N GLU A 55 -7.56 3.59 -11.61
CA GLU A 55 -7.05 4.86 -11.08
C GLU A 55 -5.51 4.87 -11.05
N TYR A 56 -4.90 6.03 -11.30
CA TYR A 56 -3.46 6.22 -11.14
C TYR A 56 -3.13 6.83 -9.77
N ILE A 57 -2.44 6.06 -8.93
CA ILE A 57 -2.05 6.48 -7.59
C ILE A 57 -0.57 6.84 -7.58
N LYS A 58 -0.24 8.00 -7.02
CA LYS A 58 1.13 8.45 -6.80
C LYS A 58 1.54 8.16 -5.36
N LEU A 59 2.59 7.37 -5.21
CA LEU A 59 3.20 7.01 -3.93
C LEU A 59 4.55 7.68 -3.82
N GLN A 60 4.84 8.27 -2.66
CA GLN A 60 6.19 8.70 -2.32
C GLN A 60 6.86 7.60 -1.51
N ILE A 61 7.77 6.85 -2.14
CA ILE A 61 8.37 5.66 -1.54
C ILE A 61 9.77 5.92 -1.00
N CYS A 62 10.08 5.31 0.13
CA CYS A 62 11.39 5.25 0.77
C CYS A 62 11.62 3.79 1.24
N PRO A 63 12.85 3.42 1.62
CA PRO A 63 13.09 2.16 2.34
C PRO A 63 12.23 1.99 3.61
N CYS A 64 11.79 3.10 4.20
CA CYS A 64 10.97 3.14 5.41
C CYS A 64 9.46 2.94 5.20
N ALA A 65 8.99 3.18 3.99
CA ALA A 65 7.59 3.22 3.58
C ALA A 65 7.55 2.67 2.16
N PRO A 66 7.80 1.36 2.00
CA PRO A 66 7.85 0.74 0.69
C PRO A 66 6.46 0.75 0.04
N ALA A 67 6.41 0.69 -1.30
CA ALA A 67 5.14 0.74 -2.05
C ALA A 67 4.11 -0.32 -1.60
N PRO A 68 4.49 -1.60 -1.38
CA PRO A 68 3.55 -2.63 -0.92
C PRO A 68 2.84 -2.27 0.38
N LEU A 69 3.57 -1.70 1.35
CA LEU A 69 3.02 -1.28 2.64
C LEU A 69 2.00 -0.14 2.45
N GLN A 70 2.37 0.85 1.64
CA GLN A 70 1.51 1.99 1.31
C GLN A 70 0.22 1.60 0.59
N LEU A 71 0.28 0.56 -0.24
CA LEU A 71 -0.88 0.06 -1.00
C LEU A 71 -1.83 -0.69 -0.08
N VAL A 72 -1.34 -1.63 0.75
CA VAL A 72 -2.22 -2.43 1.62
C VAL A 72 -2.96 -1.56 2.62
N GLN A 73 -2.32 -0.51 3.15
CA GLN A 73 -2.99 0.45 4.04
C GLN A 73 -4.11 1.23 3.33
N ARG A 74 -4.06 1.37 1.99
CA ARG A 74 -5.09 1.99 1.15
C ARG A 74 -6.18 1.01 0.73
N GLY A 75 -6.16 -0.23 1.23
CA GLY A 75 -7.06 -1.27 0.75
C GLY A 75 -6.73 -1.76 -0.66
N LEU A 76 -5.46 -1.68 -1.06
CA LEU A 76 -5.00 -2.16 -2.36
C LEU A 76 -3.93 -3.24 -2.17
N PHE A 77 -4.12 -4.40 -2.77
CA PHE A 77 -3.11 -5.45 -2.75
C PHE A 77 -2.15 -5.31 -3.94
N PRO A 78 -0.82 -5.22 -3.70
CA PRO A 78 0.16 -5.07 -4.76
C PRO A 78 0.29 -6.36 -5.60
N CYS A 79 0.36 -6.22 -6.93
CA CYS A 79 0.59 -7.36 -7.84
C CYS A 79 2.07 -7.78 -7.96
N SER A 80 2.99 -7.05 -7.31
CA SER A 80 4.40 -7.40 -7.21
C SER A 80 4.95 -7.00 -5.84
N PRO A 81 5.72 -7.88 -5.17
CA PRO A 81 6.14 -7.66 -3.80
C PRO A 81 7.27 -6.63 -3.63
N VAL A 82 7.98 -6.24 -4.71
CA VAL A 82 9.11 -5.30 -4.58
C VAL A 82 8.82 -3.99 -5.31
N TYR A 83 8.35 -4.08 -6.55
CA TYR A 83 8.07 -2.92 -7.40
C TYR A 83 6.70 -3.08 -8.06
N PRO A 84 5.60 -2.85 -7.33
CA PRO A 84 4.26 -2.91 -7.90
C PRO A 84 4.07 -1.77 -8.89
N ALA A 85 3.79 -2.13 -10.15
CA ALA A 85 3.21 -1.21 -11.14
C ALA A 85 1.68 -1.24 -11.12
N LEU A 86 1.11 -2.32 -10.59
CA LEU A 86 -0.33 -2.57 -10.49
C LEU A 86 -0.69 -3.01 -9.06
N ALA A 87 -1.90 -2.65 -8.63
CA ALA A 87 -2.52 -3.12 -7.40
C ALA A 87 -4.03 -3.30 -7.60
N VAL A 88 -4.66 -4.19 -6.85
CA VAL A 88 -6.10 -4.50 -6.95
C VAL A 88 -6.80 -4.10 -5.64
N SER A 89 -8.01 -3.56 -5.71
CA SER A 89 -8.83 -3.29 -4.51
C SER A 89 -9.14 -4.56 -3.72
N LEU A 90 -8.94 -4.49 -2.40
CA LEU A 90 -9.29 -5.50 -1.41
C LEU A 90 -10.77 -5.49 -1.05
#